data_AF-A0A0M3HX57-F1
#
_entry.id   AF-A0A0M3HX57-F1
#
_cell.length_a   1.000
_cell.length_b   1.000
_cell.length_c   1.000
_cell.angle_alpha   90.00
_cell.angle_beta   90.00
_cell.angle_gamma   90.00
#
_symmetry.space_group_name_H-M   'P 1'
#
loop_
_entity.id
_entity.type
_entity.pdbx_description
1 polymer ?
#
loop_
_entity_poly.entity_id
_entity_poly.type
_entity_poly.pdbx_seq_one_letter_code
_entity_poly.pdbx_strand_id
1 'polypeptide(L)'
;MDTDLKSLVEDQFREIMKDVTAAEFDLIFELMRSMGAYQSAHGRAFLCKMVFEQIGMDRPFPAHDVQRFDQILYFVERAQKLFSPTCRSTDFAEFLISKGFPTLHEVTPCLKNRLLRAVAQVAPYAGTLDESTVIVVFEHFLALIPLLPSEQLDSEIDDDKDAEPQLKLSELEAVGLTMYALLKTNKNVFLSLQEQKEHYSNWPKRVLYLAGLLQQYITSATGELKALREASSTQRDREKMQFLVNALKMAENVYKICKDIVHSKPTFSLILTSSWKKSVVRTTDANPEKRKASDSSLSGEPKGKKERPAEKYYVPPGGKYSGSMTGFARGGPRDQAGFHGGRGRPRGFGRFGRY
;
A
#
# COMPACT_ATOMS: atom_id res chain seq x y z
N MET A 1 21.21 -13.15 26.51
CA MET A 1 22.49 -12.82 25.87
C MET A 1 23.25 -11.94 26.82
N ASP A 2 24.53 -12.22 27.00
CA ASP A 2 25.43 -11.32 27.70
C ASP A 2 25.52 -9.97 26.95
N THR A 3 25.70 -8.86 27.66
CA THR A 3 25.60 -7.50 27.07
C THR A 3 26.74 -7.25 26.09
N ASP A 4 27.94 -7.77 26.41
CA ASP A 4 29.13 -7.68 25.56
C ASP A 4 28.98 -8.53 24.31
N LEU A 5 28.44 -9.75 24.45
CA LEU A 5 28.11 -10.62 23.32
C LEU A 5 27.08 -9.96 22.39
N LYS A 6 26.09 -9.25 22.95
CA LYS A 6 25.09 -8.52 22.16
C LYS A 6 25.74 -7.41 21.34
N SER A 7 26.63 -6.61 21.95
CA SER A 7 27.34 -5.53 21.24
C SER A 7 28.23 -6.06 20.12
N LEU A 8 28.98 -7.13 20.36
CA LEU A 8 29.81 -7.78 19.35
C LEU A 8 28.97 -8.28 18.17
N VAL A 9 27.84 -8.91 18.45
CA VAL A 9 26.91 -9.38 17.42
C VAL A 9 26.33 -8.23 16.61
N GLU A 10 25.97 -7.12 17.27
CA GLU A 10 25.49 -5.90 16.61
C GLU A 10 26.53 -5.30 15.65
N ASP A 11 27.80 -5.24 16.07
CA ASP A 11 28.89 -4.73 15.23
C ASP A 11 29.16 -5.63 14.02
N GLN A 12 29.16 -6.96 14.21
CA GLN A 12 29.31 -7.91 13.11
C GLN A 12 28.17 -7.79 12.10
N PHE A 13 26.93 -7.65 12.55
CA PHE A 13 25.80 -7.44 11.65
C PHE A 13 25.92 -6.13 10.88
N ARG A 14 26.37 -5.04 11.51
CA ARG A 14 26.61 -3.77 10.80
C ARG A 14 27.64 -3.92 9.70
N GLU A 15 28.71 -4.67 9.94
CA GLU A 15 29.74 -4.92 8.94
C GLU A 15 29.20 -5.73 7.77
N ILE A 16 28.51 -6.84 8.05
CA ILE A 16 27.90 -7.69 7.02
C ILE A 16 26.96 -6.84 6.16
N MET A 17 26.13 -6.01 6.78
CA MET A 17 25.13 -5.20 6.09
C MET A 17 25.70 -4.15 5.13
N LYS A 18 27.00 -3.86 5.14
CA LYS A 18 27.59 -2.91 4.18
C LYS A 18 27.56 -3.42 2.74
N ASP A 19 27.61 -4.73 2.55
CA ASP A 19 27.63 -5.38 1.23
C ASP A 19 26.71 -6.61 1.24
N VAL A 20 25.40 -6.36 1.23
CA VAL A 20 24.37 -7.41 1.15
C VAL A 20 23.47 -7.20 -0.05
N THR A 21 23.09 -8.31 -0.67
CA THR A 21 21.96 -8.34 -1.59
C THR A 21 20.64 -8.21 -0.82
N ALA A 22 19.56 -7.87 -1.52
CA ALA A 22 18.22 -7.79 -0.90
C ALA A 22 17.78 -9.14 -0.28
N ALA A 23 18.14 -10.27 -0.90
CA ALA A 23 17.80 -11.59 -0.38
C ALA A 23 18.53 -11.90 0.93
N GLU A 24 19.83 -11.58 1.00
CA GLU A 24 20.63 -11.74 2.21
C GLU A 24 20.15 -10.80 3.32
N PHE A 25 19.84 -9.56 2.98
CA PHE A 25 19.25 -8.61 3.92
C PHE A 25 17.97 -9.18 4.54
N ASP A 26 17.04 -9.70 3.73
CA ASP A 26 15.79 -10.27 4.25
C ASP A 26 16.02 -11.45 5.20
N LEU A 27 16.96 -12.35 4.86
CA LEU A 27 17.31 -13.49 5.71
C LEU A 27 17.90 -13.05 7.04
N ILE A 28 18.87 -12.14 7.01
CA ILE A 28 19.54 -11.60 8.21
C ILE A 28 18.53 -10.83 9.06
N PHE A 29 17.75 -9.95 8.44
CA PHE A 29 16.78 -9.11 9.13
C PHE A 29 15.68 -9.95 9.80
N GLU A 30 15.17 -10.98 9.13
CA GLU A 30 14.16 -11.88 9.71
C GLU A 30 14.75 -12.74 10.84
N LEU A 31 15.98 -13.24 10.66
CA LEU A 31 16.71 -13.97 11.71
C LEU A 31 16.85 -13.09 12.96
N MET A 32 17.38 -11.87 12.81
CA MET A 32 17.55 -10.95 13.94
C MET A 32 16.22 -10.65 14.61
N ARG A 33 15.17 -10.34 13.85
CA ARG A 33 13.83 -10.04 14.37
C ARG A 33 13.22 -11.21 15.17
N SER A 34 13.55 -12.44 14.80
CA SER A 34 13.09 -13.65 15.51
C SER A 34 13.79 -13.86 16.87
N MET A 35 14.98 -13.28 17.07
CA MET A 35 15.75 -13.43 18.30
C MET A 35 15.15 -12.57 19.42
N GLY A 36 14.99 -13.13 20.62
CA GLY A 36 14.36 -12.45 21.76
C GLY A 36 15.01 -11.10 22.13
N ALA A 37 16.33 -10.94 21.93
CA ALA A 37 17.03 -9.67 22.18
C ALA A 37 16.50 -8.52 21.31
N TYR A 38 16.10 -8.80 20.06
CA TYR A 38 15.62 -7.81 19.10
C TYR A 38 14.09 -7.66 19.06
N GLN A 39 13.35 -8.42 19.88
CA GLN A 39 11.91 -8.21 20.11
C GLN A 39 11.64 -7.06 21.09
N SER A 40 12.63 -6.71 21.93
CA SER A 40 12.59 -5.57 22.85
C SER A 40 12.48 -4.23 22.12
N ALA A 41 12.02 -3.17 22.80
CA ALA A 41 11.95 -1.83 22.20
C ALA A 41 13.32 -1.33 21.72
N HIS A 42 14.36 -1.53 22.53
CA HIS A 42 15.73 -1.14 22.19
C HIS A 42 16.27 -1.95 21.00
N GLY A 43 16.04 -3.26 20.97
CA GLY A 43 16.45 -4.09 19.86
C GLY A 43 15.72 -3.76 18.55
N ARG A 44 14.43 -3.43 18.60
CA ARG A 44 13.70 -2.93 17.43
C ARG A 44 14.20 -1.57 16.96
N ALA A 45 14.57 -0.68 17.87
CA ALA A 45 15.20 0.60 17.52
C ALA A 45 16.56 0.40 16.83
N PHE A 46 17.36 -0.57 17.29
CA PHE A 46 18.60 -0.96 16.61
C PHE A 46 18.33 -1.42 15.18
N LEU A 47 17.36 -2.32 14.98
CA LEU A 47 16.97 -2.79 13.65
C LEU A 47 16.46 -1.66 12.75
N CYS A 48 15.69 -0.70 13.30
CA CYS A 48 15.28 0.50 12.55
C CYS A 48 16.48 1.33 12.11
N LYS A 49 17.46 1.55 13.00
CA LYS A 49 18.68 2.29 12.68
C LYS A 49 19.50 1.63 11.57
N MET A 50 19.59 0.30 11.58
CA MET A 50 20.23 -0.45 10.50
C MET A 50 19.52 -0.24 9.16
N VAL A 51 18.17 -0.22 9.14
CA VAL A 51 17.41 0.11 7.94
C VAL A 51 17.65 1.57 7.49
N PHE A 52 17.77 2.51 8.43
CA PHE A 52 18.10 3.91 8.13
C PHE A 52 19.44 4.06 7.41
N GLU A 53 20.45 3.35 7.89
CA GLU A 53 21.79 3.35 7.28
C GLU A 53 21.74 2.82 5.83
N GLN A 54 20.93 1.79 5.56
CA GLN A 54 20.72 1.26 4.20
C GLN A 54 20.00 2.25 3.26
N ILE A 55 19.00 2.96 3.79
CA ILE A 55 18.27 4.01 3.07
C ILE A 55 19.15 5.24 2.83
N GLY A 56 20.13 5.51 3.71
CA GLY A 56 20.99 6.68 3.62
C GLY A 56 20.18 7.97 3.61
N MET A 57 19.34 8.17 4.64
CA MET A 57 18.38 9.28 4.73
C MET A 57 19.00 10.68 4.67
N ASP A 58 20.30 10.79 4.90
CA ASP A 58 21.05 12.05 4.75
C ASP A 58 21.14 12.49 3.28
N ARG A 59 21.03 11.55 2.34
CA ARG A 59 21.09 11.82 0.90
C ARG A 59 19.80 12.51 0.41
N PRO A 60 19.85 13.19 -0.75
CA PRO A 60 18.64 13.69 -1.41
C PRO A 60 17.74 12.53 -1.86
N PHE A 61 16.45 12.82 -2.03
CA PHE A 61 15.49 11.81 -2.48
C PHE A 61 15.66 11.52 -3.98
N PRO A 62 15.78 10.25 -4.40
CA PRO A 62 16.19 9.85 -5.75
C PRO A 62 15.03 9.87 -6.76
N ALA A 63 14.49 11.04 -7.10
CA ALA A 63 13.32 11.16 -7.99
C ALA A 63 13.51 10.49 -9.37
N HIS A 64 14.71 10.59 -9.94
CA HIS A 64 15.04 10.07 -11.28
C HIS A 64 15.74 8.70 -11.28
N ASP A 65 16.17 8.22 -10.12
CA ASP A 65 16.79 6.90 -9.98
C ASP A 65 15.74 5.91 -9.44
N VAL A 66 15.04 5.27 -10.38
CA VAL A 66 13.98 4.29 -10.10
C VAL A 66 14.49 3.14 -9.22
N GLN A 67 15.72 2.67 -9.44
CA GLN A 67 16.27 1.55 -8.69
C GLN A 67 16.51 1.94 -7.24
N ARG A 68 17.10 3.12 -6.99
CA ARG A 68 17.31 3.61 -5.64
C ARG A 68 15.99 3.96 -4.96
N PHE A 69 15.02 4.52 -5.68
CA PHE A 69 13.67 4.76 -5.18
C PHE A 69 13.02 3.45 -4.71
N ASP A 70 13.05 2.41 -5.55
CA ASP A 70 12.52 1.09 -5.22
C ASP A 70 13.21 0.47 -4.00
N GLN A 71 14.53 0.66 -3.88
CA GLN A 71 15.29 0.23 -2.71
C GLN A 71 14.82 0.94 -1.43
N ILE A 72 14.55 2.25 -1.48
CA ILE A 72 13.99 2.99 -0.34
C ILE A 72 12.64 2.39 0.06
N LEU A 73 11.73 2.21 -0.90
CA LEU A 73 10.40 1.66 -0.62
C LEU A 73 10.48 0.23 -0.05
N TYR A 74 11.37 -0.60 -0.61
CA TYR A 74 11.66 -1.93 -0.10
C TYR A 74 12.04 -1.90 1.38
N PHE A 75 12.96 -1.02 1.76
CA PHE A 75 13.41 -0.89 3.15
C PHE A 75 12.33 -0.31 4.07
N VAL A 76 11.53 0.65 3.60
CA VAL A 76 10.38 1.17 4.35
C VAL A 76 9.39 0.04 4.69
N GLU A 77 9.10 -0.87 3.75
CA GLU A 77 8.23 -2.03 4.01
C GLU A 77 8.80 -2.98 5.08
N ARG A 78 10.13 -3.10 5.19
CA ARG A 78 10.77 -3.90 6.25
C ARG A 78 10.70 -3.19 7.60
N ALA A 79 11.02 -1.89 7.63
CA ALA A 79 10.95 -1.08 8.83
C ALA A 79 9.54 -1.04 9.43
N GLN A 80 8.50 -1.04 8.59
CA GLN A 80 7.11 -1.09 9.03
C GLN A 80 6.79 -2.21 10.02
N LYS A 81 7.47 -3.37 9.90
CA LYS A 81 7.26 -4.51 10.78
C LYS A 81 7.80 -4.28 12.20
N LEU A 82 8.60 -3.24 12.41
CA LEU A 82 9.24 -2.91 13.68
C LEU A 82 8.46 -1.85 14.47
N PHE A 83 7.68 -1.01 13.77
CA PHE A 83 7.02 0.14 14.38
C PHE A 83 5.95 -0.25 15.39
N SER A 84 5.86 0.57 16.44
CA SER A 84 4.89 0.43 17.52
C SER A 84 4.86 1.72 18.34
N PRO A 85 3.97 1.85 19.35
CA PRO A 85 4.00 3.03 20.23
C PRO A 85 5.36 3.29 20.91
N THR A 86 6.19 2.26 21.11
CA THR A 86 7.53 2.37 21.72
C THR A 86 8.69 2.43 20.71
N CYS A 87 8.42 2.20 19.42
CA CYS A 87 9.40 2.28 18.35
C CYS A 87 8.77 3.09 17.22
N ARG A 88 8.98 4.41 17.26
CA ARG A 88 8.29 5.36 16.38
C ARG A 88 8.92 5.39 15.00
N SER A 89 8.14 5.83 14.02
CA SER A 89 8.56 6.03 12.63
C SER A 89 8.86 7.50 12.33
N THR A 90 9.07 8.35 13.34
CA THR A 90 9.20 9.81 13.20
C THR A 90 10.18 10.20 12.09
N ASP A 91 11.43 9.72 12.16
CA ASP A 91 12.45 10.10 11.17
C ASP A 91 12.11 9.57 9.77
N PHE A 92 11.52 8.36 9.69
CA PHE A 92 11.04 7.81 8.41
C PHE A 92 9.96 8.70 7.78
N ALA A 93 8.96 9.09 8.58
CA ALA A 93 7.89 9.95 8.11
C ALA A 93 8.44 11.31 7.69
N GLU A 94 9.30 11.91 8.50
CA GLU A 94 9.97 13.18 8.21
C GLU A 94 10.72 13.12 6.88
N PHE A 95 11.57 12.11 6.66
CA PHE A 95 12.32 11.95 5.41
C PHE A 95 11.43 11.76 4.19
N LEU A 96 10.45 10.85 4.27
CA LEU A 96 9.57 10.55 3.14
C LEU A 96 8.67 11.73 2.78
N ILE A 97 8.29 12.55 3.77
CA ILE A 97 7.47 13.74 3.54
C ILE A 97 8.35 14.90 3.08
N SER A 98 9.28 15.36 3.92
CA SER A 98 10.10 16.55 3.65
C SER A 98 10.94 16.44 2.38
N LYS A 99 11.50 15.26 2.08
CA LYS A 99 12.31 15.05 0.86
C LYS A 99 11.55 14.33 -0.25
N GLY A 100 10.60 13.46 0.08
CA GLY A 100 9.87 12.68 -0.92
C GLY A 100 8.70 13.43 -1.56
N PHE A 101 7.88 14.17 -0.79
CA PHE A 101 6.71 14.86 -1.35
C PHE A 101 7.06 15.92 -2.42
N PRO A 102 8.12 16.73 -2.25
CA PRO A 102 8.52 17.71 -3.27
C PRO A 102 8.79 17.06 -4.64
N THR A 103 9.27 15.82 -4.66
CA THR A 103 9.64 15.10 -5.89
C THR A 103 8.47 14.41 -6.60
N LEU A 104 7.25 14.42 -6.05
CA LEU A 104 6.13 13.62 -6.58
C LEU A 104 5.72 13.98 -8.02
N HIS A 105 6.06 15.18 -8.49
CA HIS A 105 5.76 15.65 -9.84
C HIS A 105 6.74 15.11 -10.91
N GLU A 106 7.93 14.67 -10.48
CA GLU A 106 9.00 14.16 -11.35
C GLU A 106 8.95 12.63 -11.53
N VAL A 107 8.08 11.97 -10.76
CA VAL A 107 8.07 10.52 -10.57
C VAL A 107 6.90 9.88 -11.32
N THR A 108 7.09 8.66 -11.82
CA THR A 108 6.02 7.92 -12.51
C THR A 108 4.78 7.72 -11.61
N PRO A 109 3.55 7.68 -12.16
CA PRO A 109 2.33 7.49 -11.37
C PRO A 109 2.33 6.24 -10.48
N CYS A 110 2.98 5.17 -10.93
CA CYS A 110 3.13 3.93 -10.17
C CYS A 110 3.97 4.13 -8.90
N LEU A 111 5.18 4.70 -9.05
CA LEU A 111 6.09 4.98 -7.93
C LEU A 111 5.51 6.04 -6.99
N LYS A 112 4.86 7.08 -7.53
CA LYS A 112 4.12 8.09 -6.77
C LYS A 112 3.10 7.42 -5.84
N ASN A 113 2.22 6.57 -6.37
CA ASN A 113 1.22 5.87 -5.55
C ASN A 113 1.87 4.96 -4.50
N ARG A 114 2.98 4.29 -4.81
CA ARG A 114 3.70 3.45 -3.84
C ARG A 114 4.32 4.27 -2.71
N LEU A 115 4.93 5.42 -3.01
CA LEU A 115 5.44 6.34 -2.00
C LEU A 115 4.31 6.85 -1.10
N LEU A 116 3.21 7.34 -1.67
CA LEU A 116 2.06 7.82 -0.89
C LEU A 116 1.51 6.73 0.05
N ARG A 117 1.40 5.49 -0.43
CA ARG A 117 0.96 4.35 0.40
C ARG A 117 1.97 3.99 1.50
N ALA A 118 3.26 4.06 1.20
CA ALA A 118 4.32 3.82 2.18
C ALA A 118 4.26 4.87 3.30
N VAL A 119 4.05 6.15 2.95
CA VAL A 119 3.90 7.23 3.92
C VAL A 119 2.65 7.02 4.79
N ALA A 120 1.51 6.68 4.18
CA ALA A 120 0.28 6.37 4.90
C ALA A 120 0.42 5.19 5.88
N GLN A 121 1.35 4.26 5.63
CA GLN A 121 1.62 3.13 6.51
C GLN A 121 2.54 3.48 7.68
N VAL A 122 3.47 4.42 7.50
CA VAL A 122 4.38 4.84 8.57
C VAL A 122 3.80 5.96 9.44
N ALA A 123 2.96 6.84 8.90
CA ALA A 123 2.42 8.01 9.59
C ALA A 123 1.71 7.71 10.93
N PRO A 124 0.93 6.62 11.10
CA PRO A 124 0.28 6.31 12.38
C PRO A 124 1.24 6.04 13.55
N TYR A 125 2.50 5.74 13.26
CA TYR A 125 3.55 5.48 14.25
C TYR A 125 4.52 6.66 14.41
N ALA A 126 4.30 7.75 13.68
CA ALA A 126 5.13 8.94 13.78
C ALA A 126 4.82 9.67 15.10
N GLY A 127 5.87 10.22 15.72
CA GLY A 127 5.71 11.16 16.83
C GLY A 127 5.25 12.53 16.37
N THR A 128 5.56 13.54 17.18
CA THR A 128 5.42 14.94 16.77
C THR A 128 6.39 15.22 15.62
N LEU A 129 5.90 15.82 14.55
CA LEU A 129 6.70 16.28 13.41
C LEU A 129 6.72 17.80 13.39
N ASP A 130 7.60 18.38 12.58
CA ASP A 130 7.62 19.81 12.37
C ASP A 130 6.33 20.30 11.69
N GLU A 131 5.91 21.52 12.00
CA GLU A 131 4.68 22.11 11.48
C GLU A 131 4.72 22.19 9.96
N SER A 132 5.85 22.62 9.37
CA SER A 132 6.00 22.67 7.92
C SER A 132 5.84 21.31 7.25
N THR A 133 6.31 20.23 7.88
CA THR A 133 6.20 18.87 7.34
C THR A 133 4.74 18.40 7.33
N VAL A 134 3.97 18.72 8.38
CA VAL A 134 2.54 18.42 8.42
C VAL A 134 1.76 19.26 7.41
N ILE A 135 2.10 20.55 7.27
CA ILE A 135 1.47 21.46 6.31
C ILE A 135 1.69 20.98 4.86
N VAL A 136 2.89 20.50 4.49
CA VAL A 136 3.15 19.96 3.14
C VAL A 136 2.15 18.85 2.77
N VAL A 137 1.84 17.95 3.71
CA VAL A 137 0.85 16.89 3.46
C VAL A 137 -0.56 17.45 3.32
N PHE A 138 -0.92 18.43 4.16
CA PHE A 138 -2.22 19.09 4.12
C PHE A 138 -2.43 19.85 2.81
N GLU A 139 -1.45 20.63 2.36
CA GLU A 139 -1.50 21.33 1.08
C GLU A 139 -1.58 20.36 -0.10
N HIS A 140 -0.82 19.26 -0.06
CA HIS A 140 -0.92 18.23 -1.08
C HIS A 140 -2.30 17.57 -1.09
N PHE A 141 -2.95 17.37 0.07
CA PHE A 141 -4.33 16.90 0.14
C PHE A 141 -5.30 17.89 -0.52
N LEU A 142 -5.19 19.18 -0.21
CA LEU A 142 -6.03 20.22 -0.79
C LEU A 142 -5.83 20.35 -2.31
N ALA A 143 -4.61 20.17 -2.81
CA ALA A 143 -4.30 20.20 -4.24
C ALA A 143 -4.94 19.04 -5.02
N LEU A 144 -5.35 17.96 -4.34
CA LEU A 144 -6.10 16.86 -4.95
C LEU A 144 -7.62 17.12 -4.99
N ILE A 145 -8.09 18.16 -4.29
CA ILE A 145 -9.51 18.53 -4.26
C ILE A 145 -9.80 19.44 -5.45
N PRO A 146 -10.83 19.14 -6.26
CA PRO A 146 -11.25 20.04 -7.32
C PRO A 146 -11.60 21.42 -6.77
N LEU A 147 -11.30 22.47 -7.55
CA LEU A 147 -11.66 23.85 -7.19
C LEU A 147 -13.18 23.97 -6.99
N LEU A 148 -13.59 24.85 -6.08
CA LEU A 148 -15.01 25.12 -5.90
C LEU A 148 -15.57 25.77 -7.18
N PRO A 149 -16.83 25.51 -7.56
CA PRO A 149 -17.46 26.20 -8.69
C PRO A 149 -17.37 27.73 -8.58
N SER A 150 -17.46 28.27 -7.36
CA SER A 150 -17.28 29.70 -7.08
C SER A 150 -15.87 30.23 -7.36
N GLU A 151 -14.85 29.38 -7.29
CA GLU A 151 -13.45 29.74 -7.54
C GLU A 151 -13.08 29.59 -9.03
N GLN A 152 -13.86 28.81 -9.80
CA GLN A 152 -13.69 28.63 -11.24
C GLN A 152 -14.24 29.81 -12.05
N LEU A 153 -15.22 30.54 -11.51
CA LEU A 153 -15.81 31.73 -12.14
C LEU A 153 -14.81 32.89 -12.32
N ASP A 154 -13.75 32.93 -11.51
CA ASP A 154 -12.69 33.94 -11.58
C ASP A 154 -11.53 33.54 -12.52
N SER A 155 -11.50 32.31 -13.02
CA SER A 155 -10.49 31.83 -13.97
C SER A 155 -11.02 31.95 -15.41
N GLU A 156 -10.42 32.81 -16.23
CA GLU A 156 -10.79 33.11 -17.63
C GLU A 156 -10.66 31.93 -18.62
N ILE A 157 -10.45 30.70 -18.16
CA ILE A 157 -10.24 29.54 -19.04
C ILE A 157 -11.56 28.78 -19.21
N ASP A 158 -12.22 29.09 -20.32
CA ASP A 158 -13.34 28.37 -20.90
C ASP A 158 -12.81 27.16 -21.68
N ASP A 159 -13.21 25.94 -21.31
CA ASP A 159 -13.48 24.84 -22.26
C ASP A 159 -14.04 23.54 -21.65
N ASP A 160 -14.26 23.45 -20.33
CA ASP A 160 -14.79 22.19 -19.75
C ASP A 160 -15.67 22.38 -18.49
N LYS A 161 -16.58 23.37 -18.53
CA LYS A 161 -17.50 23.68 -17.41
C LYS A 161 -18.47 22.54 -17.05
N ASP A 162 -18.61 21.54 -17.92
CA ASP A 162 -19.54 20.41 -17.77
C ASP A 162 -18.86 19.06 -17.50
N ALA A 163 -17.52 18.99 -17.45
CA ALA A 163 -16.83 17.75 -17.11
C ALA A 163 -16.91 17.47 -15.59
N GLU A 164 -17.55 16.35 -15.22
CA GLU A 164 -17.58 15.88 -13.84
C GLU A 164 -16.13 15.67 -13.34
N PRO A 165 -15.74 16.27 -12.20
CA PRO A 165 -14.35 16.26 -11.76
C PRO A 165 -13.89 14.83 -11.45
N GLN A 166 -12.87 14.35 -12.17
CA GLN A 166 -12.31 13.02 -11.97
C GLN A 166 -11.46 12.95 -10.69
N LEU A 167 -11.99 12.28 -9.67
CA LEU A 167 -11.31 12.11 -8.40
C LEU A 167 -10.19 11.06 -8.46
N LYS A 168 -8.97 11.45 -8.07
CA LYS A 168 -7.83 10.54 -7.92
C LYS A 168 -7.92 9.76 -6.61
N LEU A 169 -8.89 8.84 -6.51
CA LEU A 169 -9.24 8.15 -5.26
C LEU A 169 -8.06 7.45 -4.57
N SER A 170 -7.12 6.87 -5.32
CA SER A 170 -5.94 6.21 -4.75
C SER A 170 -4.99 7.18 -4.06
N GLU A 171 -4.77 8.35 -4.65
CA GLU A 171 -3.94 9.42 -4.07
C GLU A 171 -4.67 10.08 -2.89
N LEU A 172 -5.97 10.39 -3.07
CA LEU A 172 -6.82 10.97 -2.02
C LEU A 172 -6.88 10.08 -0.77
N GLU A 173 -7.00 8.76 -0.93
CA GLU A 173 -6.99 7.84 0.22
C GLU A 173 -5.63 7.83 0.91
N ALA A 174 -4.53 7.70 0.17
CA ALA A 174 -3.20 7.63 0.76
C ALA A 174 -2.80 8.94 1.47
N VAL A 175 -3.02 10.09 0.83
CA VAL A 175 -2.72 11.40 1.39
C VAL A 175 -3.69 11.72 2.53
N GLY A 176 -4.98 11.43 2.37
CA GLY A 176 -5.99 11.65 3.41
C GLY A 176 -5.70 10.85 4.68
N LEU A 177 -5.34 9.56 4.56
CA LEU A 177 -4.94 8.73 5.69
C LEU A 177 -3.68 9.27 6.39
N THR A 178 -2.69 9.71 5.59
CA THR A 178 -1.46 10.32 6.11
C THR A 178 -1.79 11.60 6.89
N MET A 179 -2.49 12.54 6.26
CA MET A 179 -2.91 13.81 6.85
C MET A 179 -3.68 13.58 8.16
N TYR A 180 -4.67 12.68 8.15
CA TYR A 180 -5.48 12.39 9.33
C TYR A 180 -4.64 11.84 10.50
N ALA A 181 -3.73 10.92 10.22
CA ALA A 181 -2.81 10.37 11.22
C ALA A 181 -1.89 11.46 11.81
N LEU A 182 -1.34 12.33 10.96
CA LEU A 182 -0.43 13.39 11.40
C LEU A 182 -1.14 14.50 12.18
N LEU A 183 -2.32 14.95 11.75
CA LEU A 183 -3.11 15.97 12.47
C LEU A 183 -3.57 15.46 13.84
N LYS A 184 -3.90 14.17 13.95
CA LYS A 184 -4.23 13.53 15.24
C LYS A 184 -3.08 13.61 16.24
N THR A 185 -1.84 13.40 15.79
CA THR A 185 -0.63 13.47 16.63
C THR A 185 -0.19 14.92 16.87
N ASN A 186 -0.35 15.79 15.88
CA ASN A 186 0.09 17.19 15.87
C ASN A 186 -1.11 18.15 15.99
N LYS A 187 -1.89 18.02 17.06
CA LYS A 187 -3.15 18.78 17.24
C LYS A 187 -2.97 20.31 17.19
N ASN A 188 -1.82 20.82 17.62
CA ASN A 188 -1.51 22.25 17.57
C ASN A 188 -1.49 22.78 16.13
N VAL A 189 -0.99 21.98 15.18
CA VAL A 189 -0.98 22.33 13.75
C VAL A 189 -2.41 22.37 13.21
N PHE A 190 -3.29 21.47 13.65
CA PHE A 190 -4.69 21.55 13.26
C PHE A 190 -5.36 22.85 13.76
N LEU A 191 -5.05 23.27 14.99
CA LEU A 191 -5.56 24.53 15.53
C LEU A 191 -4.99 25.74 14.76
N SER A 192 -3.69 25.75 14.43
CA SER A 192 -3.09 26.83 13.63
C SER A 192 -3.75 26.93 12.24
N LEU A 193 -4.03 25.81 11.58
CA LEU A 193 -4.76 25.76 10.30
C LEU A 193 -6.20 26.30 10.38
N GLN A 194 -6.85 26.23 11.56
CA GLN A 194 -8.17 26.84 11.77
C GLN A 194 -8.09 28.35 12.03
N GLU A 195 -7.00 28.82 12.63
CA GLU A 195 -6.78 30.22 12.97
C GLU A 195 -6.27 31.04 11.77
N GLN A 196 -5.49 30.43 10.88
CA GLN A 196 -4.92 31.04 9.67
C GLN A 196 -5.98 31.27 8.57
N LYS A 197 -6.93 32.17 8.84
CA LYS A 197 -8.02 32.52 7.92
C LYS A 197 -7.53 33.13 6.61
N GLU A 198 -6.36 33.77 6.58
CA GLU A 198 -5.88 34.41 5.35
C GLU A 198 -5.40 33.40 4.31
N HIS A 199 -4.59 32.42 4.71
CA HIS A 199 -3.99 31.44 3.78
C HIS A 199 -4.90 30.24 3.50
N TYR A 200 -5.75 29.83 4.45
CA TYR A 200 -6.58 28.64 4.30
C TYR A 200 -8.09 28.89 4.55
N SER A 201 -8.62 30.11 4.42
CA SER A 201 -10.06 30.42 4.68
C SER A 201 -11.06 29.45 4.04
N ASN A 202 -10.77 28.98 2.82
CA ASN A 202 -11.69 28.15 2.05
C ASN A 202 -11.46 26.64 2.20
N TRP A 203 -10.44 26.20 2.95
CA TRP A 203 -10.14 24.77 3.09
C TRP A 203 -11.35 23.96 3.62
N PRO A 204 -12.13 24.41 4.63
CA PRO A 204 -13.25 23.62 5.14
C PRO A 204 -14.35 23.49 4.09
N LYS A 205 -14.58 24.54 3.28
CA LYS A 205 -15.56 24.52 2.18
C LYS A 205 -15.12 23.56 1.08
N ARG A 206 -13.84 23.57 0.69
CA ARG A 206 -13.28 22.62 -0.29
C ARG A 206 -13.41 21.17 0.20
N VAL A 207 -13.11 20.90 1.47
CA VAL A 207 -13.25 19.54 2.04
C VAL A 207 -14.73 19.12 2.12
N LEU A 208 -15.65 20.02 2.46
CA LEU A 208 -17.10 19.74 2.41
C LEU A 208 -17.58 19.45 0.99
N TYR A 209 -17.07 20.19 0.00
CA TYR A 209 -17.36 19.94 -1.42
C TYR A 209 -16.86 18.56 -1.85
N LEU A 210 -15.62 18.19 -1.51
CA LEU A 210 -15.10 16.84 -1.73
C LEU A 210 -16.00 15.77 -1.09
N ALA A 211 -16.46 15.98 0.15
CA ALA A 211 -17.36 15.05 0.83
C ALA A 211 -18.68 14.86 0.05
N GLY A 212 -19.21 15.93 -0.57
CA GLY A 212 -20.38 15.87 -1.46
C GLY A 212 -20.11 15.03 -2.71
N LEU A 213 -19.00 15.29 -3.41
CA LEU A 213 -18.59 14.52 -4.59
C LEU A 213 -18.39 13.03 -4.27
N LEU A 214 -17.75 12.72 -3.14
CA LEU A 214 -17.55 11.35 -2.68
C LEU A 214 -18.87 10.66 -2.33
N GLN A 215 -19.82 11.37 -1.72
CA GLN A 215 -21.14 10.83 -1.42
C GLN A 215 -21.92 10.46 -2.68
N GLN A 216 -21.86 11.31 -3.72
CA GLN A 216 -22.44 11.02 -5.03
C GLN A 216 -21.78 9.80 -5.67
N TYR A 217 -20.45 9.76 -5.68
CA TYR A 217 -19.68 8.62 -6.19
C TYR A 217 -20.04 7.31 -5.48
N ILE A 218 -20.08 7.31 -4.14
CA ILE A 218 -20.42 6.12 -3.34
C ILE A 218 -21.84 5.62 -3.67
N THR A 219 -22.81 6.52 -3.77
CA THR A 219 -24.20 6.16 -4.10
C THR A 219 -24.28 5.53 -5.50
N SER A 220 -23.65 6.16 -6.49
CA SER A 220 -23.64 5.69 -7.89
C SER A 220 -22.95 4.32 -8.02
N ALA A 221 -21.72 4.19 -7.52
CA ALA A 221 -20.94 2.96 -7.60
C ALA A 221 -21.57 1.81 -6.78
N THR A 222 -22.28 2.09 -5.69
CA THR A 222 -23.05 1.08 -4.95
C THR A 222 -24.24 0.56 -5.76
N GLY A 223 -24.93 1.45 -6.50
CA GLY A 223 -26.00 1.06 -7.42
C GLY A 223 -25.48 0.16 -8.55
N GLU A 224 -24.39 0.56 -9.19
CA GLU A 224 -23.74 -0.23 -10.25
C GLU A 224 -23.28 -1.60 -9.73
N LEU A 225 -22.67 -1.66 -8.55
CA LEU A 225 -22.23 -2.90 -7.94
C LEU A 225 -23.40 -3.86 -7.64
N LYS A 226 -24.57 -3.35 -7.24
CA LYS A 226 -25.78 -4.16 -7.05
C LYS A 226 -26.27 -4.74 -8.38
N ALA A 227 -26.37 -3.91 -9.41
CA ALA A 227 -26.78 -4.35 -10.75
C ALA A 227 -25.83 -5.44 -11.32
N LEU A 228 -24.52 -5.29 -11.12
CA LEU A 228 -23.53 -6.29 -11.55
C LEU A 228 -23.62 -7.61 -10.79
N ARG A 229 -24.08 -7.61 -9.53
CA ARG A 229 -24.29 -8.86 -8.75
C ARG A 229 -25.53 -9.61 -9.19
N GLU A 230 -26.53 -8.89 -9.68
CA GLU A 230 -27.79 -9.46 -10.19
C GLU A 230 -27.64 -9.97 -11.63
N ALA A 231 -26.69 -9.42 -12.41
CA ALA A 231 -26.36 -9.89 -13.75
C ALA A 231 -25.53 -11.20 -13.74
N SER A 232 -25.75 -12.08 -14.72
CA SER A 232 -25.05 -13.36 -14.85
C SER A 232 -23.53 -13.19 -15.01
N SER A 233 -22.75 -13.89 -14.17
CA SER A 233 -21.32 -13.59 -13.95
C SER A 233 -20.40 -14.00 -15.10
N THR A 234 -19.98 -13.06 -15.94
CA THR A 234 -18.80 -13.26 -16.80
C THR A 234 -17.50 -12.95 -16.05
N GLN A 235 -16.35 -13.39 -16.58
CA GLN A 235 -15.05 -13.04 -15.99
C GLN A 235 -14.80 -11.52 -15.98
N ARG A 236 -15.25 -10.80 -17.02
CA ARG A 236 -15.15 -9.33 -17.09
C ARG A 236 -15.96 -8.65 -15.99
N ASP A 237 -17.11 -9.21 -15.62
CA ASP A 237 -17.92 -8.67 -14.52
C ASP A 237 -17.24 -8.86 -13.18
N ARG A 238 -16.48 -9.96 -12.98
CA ARG A 238 -15.69 -10.17 -11.75
C ARG A 238 -14.56 -9.14 -11.58
N GLU A 239 -13.83 -8.84 -12.64
CA GLU A 239 -12.75 -7.83 -12.61
C GLU A 239 -13.31 -6.43 -12.34
N LYS A 240 -14.41 -6.06 -13.01
CA LYS A 240 -15.13 -4.81 -12.78
C LYS A 240 -15.68 -4.71 -11.35
N MET A 241 -16.30 -5.77 -10.84
CA MET A 241 -16.78 -5.82 -9.46
C MET A 241 -15.64 -5.60 -8.47
N GLN A 242 -14.49 -6.25 -8.66
CA GLN A 242 -13.34 -6.06 -7.78
C GLN A 242 -12.79 -4.63 -7.84
N PHE A 243 -12.74 -4.03 -9.02
CA PHE A 243 -12.37 -2.63 -9.19
C PHE A 243 -13.32 -1.70 -8.43
N LEU A 244 -14.63 -1.84 -8.61
CA LEU A 244 -15.65 -1.04 -7.93
C LEU A 244 -15.60 -1.21 -6.41
N VAL A 245 -15.45 -2.44 -5.91
CA VAL A 245 -15.31 -2.70 -4.46
C VAL A 245 -14.09 -1.98 -3.88
N ASN A 246 -12.96 -2.02 -4.58
CA ASN A 246 -11.76 -1.30 -4.16
C ASN A 246 -11.99 0.22 -4.18
N ALA A 247 -12.58 0.74 -5.24
CA ALA A 247 -12.84 2.17 -5.39
C ALA A 247 -13.84 2.71 -4.36
N LEU A 248 -14.90 1.96 -4.06
CA LEU A 248 -15.85 2.26 -2.98
C LEU A 248 -15.13 2.35 -1.63
N LYS A 249 -14.26 1.40 -1.31
CA LYS A 249 -13.49 1.43 -0.06
C LYS A 249 -12.60 2.66 0.05
N MET A 250 -11.94 3.05 -1.05
CA MET A 250 -11.14 4.29 -1.11
C MET A 250 -12.03 5.52 -0.84
N ALA A 251 -13.14 5.63 -1.56
CA ALA A 251 -14.06 6.75 -1.44
C ALA A 251 -14.68 6.85 -0.03
N GLU A 252 -15.11 5.74 0.57
CA GLU A 252 -15.64 5.70 1.94
C GLU A 252 -14.62 6.12 2.99
N ASN A 253 -13.37 5.69 2.85
CA ASN A 253 -12.30 6.08 3.77
C ASN A 253 -12.08 7.61 3.73
N VAL A 254 -11.96 8.18 2.52
CA VAL A 254 -11.78 9.63 2.36
C VAL A 254 -13.02 10.41 2.83
N TYR A 255 -14.22 9.92 2.53
CA TYR A 255 -15.47 10.55 2.97
C TYR A 255 -15.56 10.66 4.50
N LYS A 256 -15.23 9.58 5.21
CA LYS A 256 -15.20 9.56 6.69
C LYS A 256 -14.19 10.58 7.24
N ILE A 257 -12.99 10.64 6.64
CA ILE A 257 -11.96 11.63 7.01
C ILE A 257 -12.50 13.05 6.82
N CYS A 258 -13.05 13.35 5.65
CA CYS A 258 -13.61 14.67 5.34
C CYS A 258 -14.67 15.08 6.35
N LYS A 259 -15.58 14.16 6.72
CA LYS A 259 -16.63 14.43 7.71
C LYS A 259 -16.08 14.75 9.10
N ASP A 260 -15.02 14.09 9.56
CA ASP A 260 -14.46 14.34 10.89
C ASP A 260 -13.65 15.65 10.93
N ILE A 261 -12.80 15.90 9.94
CA ILE A 261 -11.85 17.04 9.98
C ILE A 261 -12.51 18.42 9.79
N VAL A 262 -13.67 18.50 9.11
CA VAL A 262 -14.37 19.77 8.87
C VAL A 262 -15.05 20.33 10.12
N HIS A 263 -15.20 19.52 11.17
CA HIS A 263 -15.73 20.00 12.43
C HIS A 263 -14.71 20.92 13.13
N SER A 264 -15.21 21.95 13.83
CA SER A 264 -14.34 22.84 14.62
C SER A 264 -13.55 22.08 15.70
N LYS A 265 -14.13 20.98 16.21
CA LYS A 265 -13.49 20.04 17.14
C LYS A 265 -13.56 18.62 16.58
N PRO A 266 -12.63 18.21 15.70
CA PRO A 266 -12.58 16.85 15.18
C PRO A 266 -12.30 15.85 16.30
N THR A 267 -12.89 14.66 16.20
CA THR A 267 -12.74 13.62 17.22
C THR A 267 -11.43 12.84 17.07
N PHE A 268 -10.90 12.77 15.85
CA PHE A 268 -9.72 11.97 15.51
C PHE A 268 -9.82 10.50 15.95
N SER A 269 -11.04 9.96 16.04
CA SER A 269 -11.31 8.62 16.56
C SER A 269 -11.57 7.57 15.48
N LEU A 270 -11.49 7.93 14.20
CA LEU A 270 -11.72 6.99 13.11
C LEU A 270 -10.66 5.88 13.09
N ILE A 271 -11.11 4.63 12.97
CA ILE A 271 -10.27 3.46 12.72
C ILE A 271 -10.48 3.07 11.25
N LEU A 272 -9.55 3.47 10.39
CA LEU A 272 -9.64 3.26 8.95
C LEU A 272 -8.68 2.16 8.50
N THR A 273 -9.20 1.22 7.71
CA THR A 273 -8.38 0.19 7.06
C THR A 273 -8.16 0.58 5.61
N SER A 274 -6.90 0.84 5.24
CA SER A 274 -6.52 1.18 3.86
C SER A 274 -7.02 0.17 2.84
N SER A 275 -7.41 0.63 1.65
CA SER A 275 -7.95 -0.22 0.57
C SER A 275 -6.99 -1.33 0.15
N TRP A 276 -5.69 -1.05 0.10
CA TRP A 276 -4.62 -1.98 -0.29
C TRP A 276 -4.19 -2.96 0.81
N LYS A 277 -4.75 -2.85 2.02
CA LYS A 277 -4.60 -3.92 3.03
C LYS A 277 -5.72 -4.92 2.82
N LYS A 278 -5.35 -6.17 2.53
CA LYS A 278 -6.29 -7.29 2.56
C LYS A 278 -6.87 -7.32 3.98
N SER A 279 -8.19 -7.17 4.09
CA SER A 279 -8.88 -7.50 5.33
C SER A 279 -8.63 -8.98 5.55
N VAL A 280 -7.77 -9.33 6.49
CA VAL A 280 -7.81 -10.67 7.07
C VAL A 280 -9.10 -10.66 7.88
N VAL A 281 -10.22 -10.95 7.21
CA VAL A 281 -11.46 -11.31 7.90
C VAL A 281 -11.08 -12.56 8.68
N ARG A 282 -10.70 -12.37 9.94
CA ARG A 282 -10.85 -13.41 10.94
C ARG A 282 -12.35 -13.65 10.94
N THR A 283 -12.78 -14.72 10.29
CA THR A 283 -14.11 -15.28 10.48
C THR A 283 -14.21 -15.65 11.96
N THR A 284 -14.59 -14.69 12.80
CA THR A 284 -15.15 -14.99 14.10
C THR A 284 -16.60 -15.38 13.86
N ASP A 285 -16.79 -16.56 13.28
CA ASP A 285 -17.97 -17.35 13.56
C ASP A 285 -17.80 -17.83 15.01
N ALA A 286 -18.41 -17.11 15.95
CA ALA A 286 -18.83 -17.67 17.23
C ALA A 286 -19.71 -16.66 17.98
N ASN A 287 -21.01 -16.94 17.92
CA ASN A 287 -22.05 -16.53 18.86
C ASN A 287 -21.52 -16.39 20.32
N PRO A 288 -21.81 -15.30 21.05
CA PRO A 288 -21.39 -15.16 22.44
C PRO A 288 -22.43 -15.80 23.39
N GLU A 289 -22.36 -17.12 23.57
CA GLU A 289 -23.07 -17.78 24.67
C GLU A 289 -22.12 -18.15 25.82
N LYS A 290 -22.29 -17.40 26.92
CA LYS A 290 -22.05 -17.74 28.33
C LYS A 290 -21.14 -18.94 28.60
N ARG A 291 -19.87 -18.67 28.90
CA ARG A 291 -19.01 -19.62 29.64
C ARG A 291 -19.45 -19.68 31.11
N LYS A 292 -20.06 -20.79 31.52
CA LYS A 292 -20.00 -21.28 32.90
C LYS A 292 -18.87 -22.29 32.99
N ALA A 293 -18.07 -22.17 34.05
CA ALA A 293 -17.01 -23.10 34.41
C ALA A 293 -17.59 -24.33 35.11
N SER A 294 -17.05 -25.51 34.82
CA SER A 294 -16.96 -26.62 35.78
C SER A 294 -15.86 -27.59 35.38
N ASP A 295 -15.13 -27.99 36.40
CA ASP A 295 -13.94 -28.83 36.48
C ASP A 295 -14.25 -30.34 36.32
N SER A 296 -13.27 -31.13 35.83
CA SER A 296 -13.01 -32.57 36.17
C SER A 296 -12.16 -33.29 35.11
N SER A 297 -10.89 -33.50 35.47
CA SER A 297 -10.08 -34.73 35.42
C SER A 297 -10.28 -35.84 34.36
N LEU A 298 -9.12 -36.20 33.77
CA LEU A 298 -8.57 -37.54 33.47
C LEU A 298 -8.84 -38.26 32.13
N SER A 299 -7.69 -38.44 31.42
CA SER A 299 -7.21 -39.62 30.66
C SER A 299 -7.87 -40.00 29.32
N GLY A 300 -7.01 -40.15 28.30
CA GLY A 300 -7.29 -40.97 27.12
C GLY A 300 -6.79 -40.42 25.78
N GLU A 301 -5.50 -40.61 25.47
CA GLU A 301 -5.03 -40.73 24.07
C GLU A 301 -5.37 -42.15 23.55
N PRO A 302 -5.64 -42.40 22.25
CA PRO A 302 -4.60 -42.20 21.22
C PRO A 302 -5.04 -41.72 19.82
N LYS A 303 -4.11 -40.99 19.19
CA LYS A 303 -3.75 -40.91 17.75
C LYS A 303 -4.81 -41.33 16.71
N GLY A 304 -5.41 -40.32 16.08
CA GLY A 304 -6.02 -40.41 14.74
C GLY A 304 -5.32 -39.47 13.74
N LYS A 305 -4.74 -40.03 12.68
CA LYS A 305 -4.14 -39.29 11.56
C LYS A 305 -5.19 -38.38 10.91
N LYS A 306 -4.96 -37.05 10.91
CA LYS A 306 -5.67 -36.11 10.03
C LYS A 306 -4.79 -35.78 8.84
N GLU A 307 -5.20 -36.26 7.68
CA GLU A 307 -4.67 -35.85 6.38
C GLU A 307 -4.85 -34.35 6.20
N ARG A 308 -3.75 -33.66 5.85
CA ARG A 308 -3.79 -32.26 5.40
C ARG A 308 -4.37 -32.24 3.98
N PRO A 309 -5.39 -31.41 3.67
CA PRO A 309 -5.76 -31.19 2.28
C PRO A 309 -4.61 -30.44 1.59
N ALA A 310 -4.05 -31.06 0.55
CA ALA A 310 -2.99 -30.49 -0.27
C ALA A 310 -3.47 -29.17 -0.90
N GLU A 311 -2.79 -28.09 -0.52
CA GLU A 311 -2.97 -26.74 -1.04
C GLU A 311 -2.67 -26.76 -2.55
N LYS A 312 -3.71 -26.60 -3.38
CA LYS A 312 -3.58 -26.53 -4.84
C LYS A 312 -2.91 -25.21 -5.20
N TYR A 313 -1.59 -25.23 -5.28
CA TYR A 313 -0.78 -24.14 -5.81
C TYR A 313 -1.07 -24.00 -7.32
N TYR A 314 -1.59 -22.84 -7.73
CA TYR A 314 -1.76 -22.52 -9.14
C TYR A 314 -0.39 -22.19 -9.74
N VAL A 315 0.01 -22.96 -10.75
CA VAL A 315 1.17 -22.65 -11.60
C VAL A 315 0.62 -21.92 -12.84
N PRO A 316 0.99 -20.66 -13.08
CA PRO A 316 0.58 -19.96 -14.29
C PRO A 316 1.21 -20.63 -15.53
N PRO A 317 0.50 -20.66 -16.68
CA PRO A 317 0.97 -21.29 -17.89
C PRO A 317 2.20 -20.56 -18.46
N GLY A 318 3.36 -21.22 -18.36
CA GLY A 318 4.64 -20.72 -18.87
C GLY A 318 4.67 -20.70 -20.41
N GLY A 319 4.46 -19.53 -20.99
CA GLY A 319 4.60 -19.25 -22.41
C GLY A 319 5.94 -18.60 -22.75
N LYS A 320 6.88 -19.43 -23.22
CA LYS A 320 7.88 -19.16 -24.28
C LYS A 320 8.74 -17.89 -24.18
N TYR A 321 9.74 -17.89 -23.29
CA TYR A 321 11.06 -17.34 -23.61
C TYR A 321 12.15 -18.10 -22.83
N SER A 322 12.79 -19.08 -23.47
CA SER A 322 14.13 -19.51 -23.09
C SER A 322 14.90 -19.87 -24.34
N GLY A 323 15.73 -18.92 -24.77
CA GLY A 323 16.79 -19.15 -25.74
C GLY A 323 17.88 -20.00 -25.11
N SER A 324 18.16 -21.11 -25.77
CA SER A 324 19.22 -22.07 -25.52
C SER A 324 20.61 -21.44 -25.50
N MET A 325 21.46 -21.87 -24.57
CA MET A 325 22.82 -22.30 -24.92
C MET A 325 23.42 -23.24 -23.86
N THR A 326 23.68 -24.47 -24.32
CA THR A 326 24.84 -25.37 -24.01
C THR A 326 25.13 -25.74 -22.55
N GLY A 327 25.29 -27.00 -22.16
CA GLY A 327 25.43 -28.25 -22.89
C GLY A 327 26.39 -29.16 -22.12
N PHE A 328 25.97 -30.36 -21.73
CA PHE A 328 26.87 -31.50 -21.48
C PHE A 328 26.11 -32.79 -21.77
N ALA A 329 26.66 -33.56 -22.71
CA ALA A 329 26.15 -34.83 -23.20
C ALA A 329 26.78 -36.01 -22.47
N ARG A 330 26.00 -37.07 -22.29
CA ARG A 330 26.34 -38.52 -22.25
C ARG A 330 25.04 -39.24 -21.86
N GLY A 331 24.48 -40.24 -22.53
CA GLY A 331 24.82 -41.00 -23.73
C GLY A 331 23.82 -42.18 -23.80
N GLY A 332 23.60 -42.75 -24.99
CA GLY A 332 22.96 -44.05 -25.17
C GLY A 332 21.67 -44.06 -26.00
N PRO A 333 21.38 -45.14 -26.77
CA PRO A 333 21.20 -45.01 -28.22
C PRO A 333 19.89 -45.58 -28.80
N ARG A 334 19.64 -45.15 -30.05
CA ARG A 334 18.92 -45.81 -31.16
C ARG A 334 17.49 -46.31 -30.92
N ASP A 335 16.55 -45.73 -31.67
CA ASP A 335 15.77 -46.51 -32.63
C ASP A 335 15.30 -45.66 -33.82
N GLN A 336 15.22 -46.33 -34.96
CA GLN A 336 15.16 -45.81 -36.32
C GLN A 336 13.88 -46.32 -36.98
N ALA A 337 13.00 -45.42 -37.42
CA ALA A 337 11.98 -45.60 -38.48
C ALA A 337 11.19 -44.28 -38.55
N GLY A 338 10.81 -43.68 -39.67
CA GLY A 338 10.76 -44.11 -41.05
C GLY A 338 9.60 -43.36 -41.71
N PHE A 339 9.85 -42.78 -42.87
CA PHE A 339 8.91 -42.51 -43.97
C PHE A 339 7.95 -41.30 -43.98
N HIS A 340 8.13 -40.52 -45.07
CA HIS A 340 7.18 -39.88 -46.01
C HIS A 340 5.87 -39.26 -45.49
N GLY A 341 5.40 -38.10 -45.95
CA GLY A 341 5.59 -37.37 -47.20
C GLY A 341 4.25 -36.68 -47.56
N GLY A 342 4.29 -35.55 -48.28
CA GLY A 342 3.11 -34.88 -48.87
C GLY A 342 2.78 -33.54 -48.23
N ARG A 343 3.30 -32.39 -48.71
CA ARG A 343 2.85 -31.61 -49.89
C ARG A 343 1.33 -31.40 -49.98
N GLY A 344 0.92 -30.16 -49.71
CA GLY A 344 -0.38 -29.61 -50.10
C GLY A 344 -0.39 -28.09 -49.87
N ARG A 345 0.03 -27.34 -50.89
CA ARG A 345 0.09 -25.87 -50.91
C ARG A 345 -1.31 -25.22 -51.09
N PRO A 346 -1.43 -23.90 -50.85
CA PRO A 346 -2.68 -23.15 -50.69
C PRO A 346 -3.11 -22.41 -51.97
N ARG A 347 -4.37 -21.93 -51.99
CA ARG A 347 -4.97 -20.82 -52.80
C ARG A 347 -6.48 -20.82 -52.49
N GLY A 348 -7.25 -19.73 -52.48
CA GLY A 348 -7.08 -18.32 -52.83
C GLY A 348 -8.29 -17.54 -52.24
N PHE A 349 -8.13 -16.26 -51.94
CA PHE A 349 -8.62 -15.12 -52.76
C PHE A 349 -10.15 -15.03 -52.92
N GLY A 350 -10.72 -13.93 -52.42
CA GLY A 350 -12.10 -13.51 -52.69
C GLY A 350 -12.47 -12.22 -51.95
N ARG A 351 -12.30 -11.10 -52.64
CA ARG A 351 -12.62 -9.72 -52.25
C ARG A 351 -14.10 -9.39 -52.61
N PHE A 352 -14.54 -8.17 -52.28
CA PHE A 352 -15.81 -7.46 -52.58
C PHE A 352 -16.91 -7.62 -51.51
N GLY A 353 -17.62 -6.61 -51.00
CA GLY A 353 -17.70 -5.17 -51.32
C GLY A 353 -19.17 -4.75 -51.49
N ARG A 354 -19.62 -3.73 -50.71
CA ARG A 354 -20.90 -2.95 -50.79
C ARG A 354 -22.18 -3.75 -50.46
N TYR A 355 -23.20 -3.23 -49.77
CA TYR A 355 -23.75 -1.86 -49.67
C TYR A 355 -23.85 -1.36 -48.23
#